data_AF-L8I6G1-F1
#
_entry.id   AF-L8I6G1-F1
#
_cell.length_a   1.000
_cell.length_b   1.000
_cell.length_c   1.000
_cell.angle_alpha   90.00
_cell.angle_beta   90.00
_cell.angle_gamma   90.00
#
_symmetry.space_group_name_H-M   'P 1'
#
loop_
_entity.id
_entity.type
_entity.pdbx_description
1 polymer ?
#
loop_
_entity_poly.entity_id
_entity_poly.type
_entity_poly.pdbx_seq_one_letter_code
_entity_poly.pdbx_strand_id
1 'polypeptide(L)'
;METLSQDSLLECQICFNYYSPRRRPKLLDCRHTCCSVCLQQMRTSQKDVRCPWCRGTTRLPPGFSVSQLPDDPEVLGVIAIPHASEHTPVFIRLPSNGCYMLPLPV
;
A
#
# COMPACT_ATOMS: atom_id res chain seq x y z
N MET A 1 -15.75 10.89 -19.40
CA MET A 1 -14.57 11.69 -19.08
C MET A 1 -13.85 10.99 -17.94
N GLU A 2 -12.71 10.37 -18.27
CA GLU A 2 -11.57 10.10 -17.38
C GLU A 2 -11.86 9.38 -16.05
N THR A 3 -12.11 8.07 -16.10
CA THR A 3 -11.92 7.15 -14.95
C THR A 3 -10.50 6.56 -14.91
N LEU A 4 -9.54 7.22 -15.56
CA LEU A 4 -8.13 6.95 -15.32
C LEU A 4 -7.82 7.57 -13.95
N SER A 5 -7.09 6.86 -13.10
CA SER A 5 -6.33 7.38 -11.95
C SER A 5 -6.89 7.32 -10.51
N GLN A 6 -7.80 6.40 -10.16
CA GLN A 6 -7.89 5.96 -8.74
C GLN A 6 -6.98 4.76 -8.45
N ASP A 7 -6.89 3.79 -9.36
CA ASP A 7 -6.02 2.61 -9.17
C ASP A 7 -4.53 2.95 -9.07
N SER A 8 -4.07 3.96 -9.82
CA SER A 8 -2.67 4.39 -9.81
C SER A 8 -2.20 4.91 -8.44
N LEU A 9 -3.13 5.42 -7.61
CA LEU A 9 -2.84 5.84 -6.24
C LEU A 9 -2.74 4.66 -5.27
N LEU A 10 -3.39 3.53 -5.60
CA LEU A 10 -3.44 2.33 -4.78
C LEU A 10 -2.34 1.33 -5.11
N GLU A 11 -1.60 1.54 -6.20
CA GLU A 11 -0.54 0.65 -6.67
C GLU A 11 0.83 1.32 -6.71
N CYS A 12 1.86 0.50 -6.56
CA CYS A 12 3.24 0.96 -6.71
C CYS A 12 3.57 1.20 -8.19
N GLN A 13 3.95 2.42 -8.56
CA GLN A 13 4.32 2.80 -9.94
C GLN A 13 5.62 2.16 -10.49
N ILE A 14 6.30 1.32 -9.69
CA ILE A 14 7.47 0.55 -10.13
C ILE A 14 7.11 -0.89 -10.47
N CYS A 15 6.25 -1.52 -9.66
CA CYS A 15 5.91 -2.94 -9.81
C CYS A 15 4.44 -3.21 -10.10
N PHE A 16 3.60 -2.17 -10.20
CA PHE A 16 2.17 -2.24 -10.49
C PHE A 16 1.41 -3.22 -9.58
N ASN A 17 1.82 -3.29 -8.32
CA ASN A 17 1.15 -4.12 -7.32
C ASN A 17 0.46 -3.22 -6.30
N TYR A 18 -0.75 -3.59 -5.91
CA TYR A 18 -1.53 -2.91 -4.87
C TYR A 18 -0.80 -2.83 -3.53
N TYR A 19 -0.90 -1.68 -2.89
CA TYR A 19 -0.42 -1.49 -1.53
C TYR A 19 -1.23 -2.37 -0.56
N SER A 20 -0.54 -2.88 0.46
CA SER A 20 -1.11 -3.76 1.47
C SER A 20 -0.29 -3.64 2.75
N PRO A 21 -0.73 -4.23 3.89
CA PRO A 21 0.08 -4.24 5.10
C PRO A 21 1.50 -4.81 4.92
N ARG A 22 1.69 -5.71 3.95
CA ARG A 22 3.01 -6.28 3.60
C ARG A 22 3.76 -5.47 2.54
N ARG A 23 3.04 -4.65 1.77
CA ARG A 23 3.56 -3.78 0.70
C ARG A 23 3.16 -2.34 1.01
N ARG A 24 3.77 -1.74 2.02
CA ARG A 24 3.37 -0.40 2.46
C ARG A 24 3.96 0.69 1.55
N PRO A 25 3.23 1.77 1.27
CA PRO A 25 3.72 2.92 0.51
C PRO A 25 4.70 3.72 1.37
N LYS A 26 6.01 3.60 1.14
CA LYS A 26 7.04 4.28 1.94
C LYS A 26 7.40 5.62 1.34
N LEU A 27 7.40 6.66 2.18
CA LEU A 27 7.79 8.01 1.82
C LEU A 27 9.30 8.21 1.99
N LEU A 28 9.97 8.66 0.94
CA LEU A 28 11.40 8.99 0.94
C LEU A 28 11.63 10.46 1.33
N ASP A 29 12.86 10.82 1.69
CA ASP A 29 13.25 12.20 2.05
C ASP A 29 12.94 13.22 0.93
N CYS A 30 13.01 12.75 -0.32
CA CYS A 30 12.65 13.53 -1.51
C CYS A 30 11.14 13.63 -1.78
N ARG A 31 10.29 13.19 -0.84
CA ARG A 31 8.82 13.16 -0.92
C ARG A 31 8.21 12.26 -2.01
N HIS A 32 9.00 11.39 -2.63
CA HIS A 32 8.45 10.34 -3.50
C HIS A 32 8.07 9.10 -2.69
N THR A 33 7.04 8.40 -3.19
CA THR A 33 6.48 7.23 -2.53
C THR A 33 6.70 5.98 -3.35
N CYS A 34 7.25 4.94 -2.72
CA CYS A 34 7.50 3.64 -3.36
C CYS A 34 7.16 2.51 -2.39
N CYS A 35 6.74 1.35 -2.89
CA CYS A 35 6.42 0.27 -1.97
C CYS A 35 7.66 -0.27 -1.24
N SER A 36 7.46 -0.72 0.00
CA SER A 36 8.51 -1.30 0.86
C SER A 36 9.28 -2.43 0.18
N VAL A 37 8.61 -3.27 -0.61
CA VAL A 37 9.22 -4.40 -1.32
C VAL A 37 10.18 -3.93 -2.41
N CYS A 38 9.77 -2.97 -3.26
CA CYS A 38 10.63 -2.43 -4.31
C CYS A 38 11.85 -1.72 -3.73
N LEU A 39 11.64 -0.87 -2.71
CA LEU A 39 12.75 -0.19 -2.05
C LEU A 39 13.74 -1.17 -1.41
N GLN A 40 13.25 -2.26 -0.81
CA GLN A 40 14.12 -3.29 -0.23
C GLN A 40 14.93 -4.04 -1.29
N GLN A 41 14.37 -4.27 -2.48
CA GLN A 41 15.05 -4.92 -3.61
C GLN A 41 16.07 -3.99 -4.29
N MET A 42 15.76 -2.69 -4.39
CA MET A 42 16.61 -1.69 -5.05
C MET A 42 17.73 -1.15 -4.14
N ARG A 43 17.67 -1.45 -2.84
CA ARG A 43 18.66 -1.01 -1.86
C ARG A 43 20.02 -1.62 -2.17
N THR A 44 21.01 -0.75 -2.40
CA THR A 44 22.41 -1.16 -2.64
C THR A 44 23.27 -1.18 -1.38
N SER A 45 22.84 -0.53 -0.30
CA SER A 45 23.63 -0.37 0.92
C SER A 45 22.75 -0.40 2.16
N GLN A 46 23.30 -0.86 3.29
CA GLN A 46 22.58 -0.86 4.57
C GLN A 46 22.38 0.54 5.16
N LYS A 47 23.01 1.59 4.61
CA LYS A 47 22.96 2.94 5.19
C LYS A 47 22.00 3.88 4.48
N ASP A 48 21.54 3.50 3.29
CA ASP A 48 20.80 4.41 2.43
C ASP A 48 19.95 3.67 1.39
N VAL A 49 18.91 4.38 0.94
CA VAL A 49 18.05 4.01 -0.20
C VAL A 49 18.03 5.18 -1.17
N ARG A 50 18.08 4.89 -2.48
CA ARG A 50 17.98 5.90 -3.53
C ARG A 50 16.59 5.89 -4.13
N CYS A 51 16.05 7.09 -4.32
CA CYS A 51 14.78 7.29 -5.01
C CYS A 51 14.89 6.84 -6.48
N PRO A 52 13.94 6.02 -6.99
CA PRO A 52 13.98 5.56 -8.37
C PRO A 52 13.66 6.68 -9.39
N TRP A 53 12.98 7.75 -8.96
CA TRP A 53 12.60 8.87 -9.84
C TRP A 53 13.66 9.98 -9.89
N CYS A 54 14.09 10.48 -8.72
CA CYS A 54 14.97 11.65 -8.64
C CYS A 54 16.39 11.34 -8.15
N ARG A 55 16.70 10.08 -7.84
CA ARG A 55 17.99 9.63 -7.27
C ARG A 55 18.35 10.26 -5.93
N GLY A 56 17.45 11.02 -5.30
CA GLY A 56 17.61 11.53 -3.95
C GLY A 56 17.87 10.40 -2.95
N THR A 57 18.83 10.63 -2.04
CA THR A 57 19.26 9.63 -1.06
C THR A 57 18.50 9.81 0.24
N THR A 58 17.86 8.74 0.71
CA THR A 58 17.27 8.65 2.05
C THR A 58 18.19 7.87 2.96
N ARG A 59 18.68 8.53 4.02
CA ARG A 59 19.62 7.90 4.97
C ARG A 59 18.86 7.09 6.01
N LEU A 60 19.33 5.87 6.26
CA LEU A 60 18.78 4.98 7.26
C LEU A 60 19.73 4.95 8.48
N PRO A 61 19.20 5.11 9.70
CA PRO A 61 19.99 4.89 10.91
C PRO A 61 20.55 3.45 10.98
N PRO A 62 21.61 3.21 11.77
CA PRO A 62 22.13 1.86 11.98
C PRO A 62 21.04 0.91 12.47
N GLY A 63 20.91 -0.26 11.82
CA GLY A 63 19.89 -1.26 12.15
C GLY A 63 18.50 -0.97 11.58
N PHE A 64 18.27 0.16 10.90
CA PHE A 64 16.98 0.44 10.26
C PHE A 64 16.82 -0.28 8.92
N SER A 65 15.66 -0.89 8.75
CA SER A 65 15.17 -1.49 7.52
C SER A 65 14.25 -0.53 6.77
N VAL A 66 14.03 -0.83 5.49
CA VAL A 66 13.08 -0.08 4.65
C VAL A 66 11.67 -0.11 5.23
N SER A 67 11.29 -1.19 5.92
CA SER A 67 9.99 -1.33 6.57
C SER A 67 9.74 -0.29 7.67
N GLN A 68 10.80 0.30 8.23
CA GLN A 68 10.73 1.32 9.29
C GLN A 68 10.68 2.75 8.76
N LEU A 69 10.76 2.95 7.44
CA LEU A 69 10.50 4.25 6.84
C LEU A 69 9.05 4.69 7.09
N PRO A 70 8.78 6.00 7.19
CA PRO A 70 7.42 6.50 7.29
C PRO A 70 6.60 6.04 6.08
N ASP A 71 5.35 5.69 6.33
CA ASP A 71 4.39 5.45 5.26
C ASP A 71 3.89 6.80 4.73
N ASP A 72 3.53 6.87 3.46
CA ASP A 72 2.90 8.03 2.86
C ASP A 72 1.46 8.17 3.42
N PRO A 73 1.15 9.24 4.17
CA PRO A 73 -0.16 9.42 4.78
C PRO A 73 -1.28 9.65 3.74
N GLU A 74 -0.97 10.23 2.58
CA GLU A 74 -1.97 10.49 1.54
C GLU A 74 -2.41 9.16 0.92
N VAL A 75 -1.45 8.30 0.56
CA VAL A 75 -1.74 6.96 0.05
C VAL A 75 -2.35 6.07 1.13
N LEU A 76 -1.86 6.15 2.37
CA LEU A 76 -2.44 5.40 3.50
C LEU A 76 -3.91 5.76 3.73
N GLY A 77 -4.28 7.03 3.64
CA GLY A 77 -5.66 7.49 3.78
C GLY A 77 -6.59 6.85 2.76
N VAL A 78 -6.13 6.69 1.51
CA VAL A 78 -6.92 6.07 0.45
C VAL A 78 -7.02 4.55 0.64
N ILE A 79 -5.94 3.85 1.01
CA ILE A 79 -5.99 2.38 1.21
C ILE A 79 -6.65 1.96 2.53
N ALA A 80 -6.70 2.85 3.53
CA ALA A 80 -7.29 2.57 4.84
C ALA A 80 -8.81 2.72 4.82
N ILE A 81 -9.35 3.44 3.84
CA ILE A 81 -10.72 3.24 3.44
C ILE A 81 -10.69 1.87 2.79
N PRO A 82 -11.30 0.82 3.38
CA PRO A 82 -11.63 -0.31 2.55
C PRO A 82 -12.40 0.33 1.41
N HIS A 83 -11.88 0.24 0.19
CA HIS A 83 -12.78 0.08 -0.94
C HIS A 83 -13.63 -1.07 -0.47
N ALA A 84 -14.78 -0.76 0.13
CA ALA A 84 -15.87 -1.68 0.15
C ALA A 84 -15.84 -2.11 -1.30
N SER A 85 -15.52 -3.39 -1.54
CA SER A 85 -16.12 -4.04 -2.68
C SER A 85 -17.51 -3.43 -2.78
N GLU A 86 -17.93 -2.99 -3.95
CA GLU A 86 -19.25 -2.38 -4.15
C GLU A 86 -20.37 -3.22 -3.49
N HIS A 87 -20.05 -4.45 -3.09
CA HIS A 87 -20.77 -5.41 -2.30
C HIS A 87 -20.35 -5.35 -0.81
N THR A 88 -21.20 -4.76 0.03
CA THR A 88 -21.18 -4.96 1.48
C THR A 88 -21.57 -6.41 1.80
N PRO A 89 -20.79 -7.17 2.58
CA PRO A 89 -21.17 -8.53 2.96
C PRO A 89 -22.46 -8.50 3.80
N VAL A 90 -23.51 -9.18 3.31
CA VAL A 90 -24.77 -9.33 4.05
C VAL A 90 -24.68 -10.56 4.94
N PHE A 91 -24.85 -10.34 6.24
CA PHE A 91 -24.91 -11.41 7.24
C PHE A 91 -26.37 -11.67 7.60
N ILE A 92 -26.87 -12.88 7.31
CA ILE A 92 -28.19 -13.31 7.77
C ILE A 92 -28.04 -14.10 9.06
N ARG A 93 -28.77 -13.68 10.09
CA ARG A 93 -28.91 -14.43 11.35
C ARG A 93 -29.89 -15.58 11.15
N LEU A 94 -29.40 -16.81 11.29
CA LEU A 94 -30.21 -18.02 11.24
C LEU A 94 -30.79 -18.32 12.63
N PRO A 95 -31.99 -18.95 12.71
CA PRO A 95 -32.62 -19.32 13.98
C PRO A 95 -31.75 -20.22 14.88
N SER A 96 -30.77 -20.92 14.31
CA SER A 96 -29.90 -21.89 14.99
C SER A 96 -28.65 -21.28 15.65
N ASN A 97 -28.65 -19.99 15.99
CA ASN A 97 -27.46 -19.23 16.44
C ASN A 97 -26.30 -19.20 15.42
N GLY A 98 -26.58 -19.44 14.13
CA GLY A 98 -25.60 -19.31 13.05
C GLY A 98 -25.69 -17.97 12.34
N CYS A 99 -24.59 -17.47 11.80
CA CYS A 99 -24.59 -16.39 10.81
C CYS A 99 -24.16 -16.97 9.46
N TYR A 100 -24.94 -16.73 8.40
CA TYR A 100 -24.55 -17.08 7.04
C TYR A 100 -24.10 -15.83 6.30
N MET A 101 -22.90 -15.88 5.72
CA MET A 101 -22.44 -14.88 4.75
C MET A 101 -23.01 -15.25 3.39
N LEU A 102 -23.90 -14.43 2.85
CA LEU A 102 -24.34 -14.62 1.47
C LEU A 102 -23.21 -14.23 0.51
N PRO A 103 -22.71 -15.15 -0.32
CA PRO A 103 -22.02 -14.75 -1.53
C PRO A 103 -23.10 -14.22 -2.48
N LEU A 104 -23.27 -12.91 -2.57
CA LEU A 104 -24.02 -12.31 -3.67
C LEU A 104 -23.03 -12.16 -4.84
N PRO A 105 -23.10 -13.01 -5.87
CA PRO A 105 -22.68 -12.59 -7.19
C PRO A 105 -23.69 -11.55 -7.71
N VAL A 106 -23.19 -10.61 -8.49
CA VAL A 106 -23.96 -9.66 -9.30
C VAL A 106 -25.19 -10.28 -9.97
#